data_AF-A0A3B0SCS3-F1
#
_entry.id   AF-A0A3B0SCS3-F1
#
_cell.length_a   1.000
_cell.length_b   1.000
_cell.length_c   1.000
_cell.angle_alpha   90.00
_cell.angle_beta   90.00
_cell.angle_gamma   90.00
#
_symmetry.space_group_name_H-M   'P 1'
#
loop_
_entity.id
_entity.type
_entity.pdbx_description
1 polymer ?
#
loop_
_entity_poly.entity_id
_entity_poly.type
_entity_poly.pdbx_seq_one_letter_code
_entity_poly.pdbx_strand_id
1 'polypeptide(L)'
;MGWFESGWGISLIVFLPLVGAVVVLAVPKAQEELQKAVALVFALVTFGLSIVLAIQFEYGASEKIQFGTSREWISAIGSNYTVGVDGISLPLIVLSTFITV
;
A
#
# COMPACT_ATOMS: atom_id res chain seq x y z
N MET A 1 9.79 -7.61 -11.66
CA MET A 1 10.06 -6.24 -11.17
C MET A 1 10.68 -6.37 -9.77
N GLY A 2 12.01 -6.33 -9.63
CA GLY A 2 12.68 -6.60 -8.34
C GLY A 2 12.44 -5.59 -7.20
N TRP A 3 11.72 -4.49 -7.47
CA TRP A 3 11.47 -3.44 -6.47
C TRP A 3 10.28 -3.73 -5.54
N PHE A 4 9.36 -4.64 -5.90
CA PHE A 4 8.35 -5.13 -4.96
C PHE A 4 8.96 -6.12 -3.95
N GLU A 5 9.90 -6.94 -4.42
CA GLU A 5 10.66 -7.89 -3.62
C GLU A 5 11.68 -7.22 -2.69
N SER A 6 12.09 -5.96 -2.98
CA SER A 6 12.92 -5.18 -2.07
C SER A 6 12.18 -4.71 -0.79
N GLY A 7 10.92 -5.13 -0.60
CA GLY A 7 10.12 -4.98 0.61
C GLY A 7 9.42 -3.62 0.75
N TRP A 8 9.52 -2.73 -0.24
CA TRP A 8 8.95 -1.37 -0.16
C TRP A 8 7.55 -1.28 -0.78
N GLY A 9 7.18 -2.25 -1.63
CA GLY A 9 5.89 -2.25 -2.34
C GLY A 9 4.68 -2.22 -1.39
N ILE A 10 4.73 -2.95 -0.28
CA ILE A 10 3.64 -2.94 0.72
C ILE A 10 3.55 -1.60 1.43
N SER A 11 4.68 -1.02 1.80
CA SER A 11 4.70 0.30 2.44
C SER A 11 4.15 1.37 1.50
N LEU A 12 4.42 1.28 0.18
CA LEU A 12 3.80 2.17 -0.80
C LEU A 12 2.28 2.01 -0.83
N ILE A 13 1.73 0.80 -0.87
CA ILE A 13 0.27 0.57 -0.84
C ILE A 13 -0.35 1.19 0.43
N VAL A 14 0.31 1.05 1.58
CA VAL A 14 -0.19 1.59 2.86
C VAL A 14 -0.16 3.11 2.92
N PHE A 15 0.92 3.74 2.45
CA PHE A 15 1.14 5.19 2.62
C PHE A 15 0.71 6.04 1.42
N LEU A 16 0.47 5.46 0.25
CA LEU A 16 0.09 6.23 -0.94
C LEU A 16 -1.24 7.00 -0.79
N PRO A 17 -2.30 6.47 -0.14
CA PRO A 17 -3.50 7.25 0.15
C PRO A 17 -3.23 8.47 1.03
N LEU A 18 -2.30 8.36 1.99
CA LEU A 18 -1.90 9.47 2.85
C LEU A 18 -1.20 10.56 2.04
N VAL A 19 -0.33 10.19 1.08
CA VAL A 19 0.27 11.15 0.14
C VAL A 19 -0.82 11.85 -0.66
N GLY A 20 -1.81 11.10 -1.18
CA GLY A 20 -2.95 11.66 -1.90
C GLY A 20 -3.72 12.69 -1.07
N ALA A 21 -3.97 12.40 0.21
CA ALA A 21 -4.61 13.34 1.12
C ALA A 21 -3.80 14.64 1.30
N VAL A 22 -2.47 14.54 1.45
CA VAL A 22 -1.59 15.72 1.54
C VAL A 22 -1.61 16.54 0.25
N VAL A 23 -1.64 15.89 -0.93
CA VAL A 23 -1.75 16.61 -2.21
C VAL A 23 -3.10 17.33 -2.31
N VAL A 24 -4.19 16.70 -1.91
CA VAL A 24 -5.53 17.33 -1.90
C VAL A 24 -5.56 18.57 -0.99
N LEU A 25 -4.85 18.55 0.15
CA LEU A 25 -4.75 19.73 1.02
C LEU A 25 -4.09 20.95 0.34
N ALA A 26 -3.22 20.72 -0.64
CA ALA A 26 -2.60 21.79 -1.41
C ALA A 26 -3.51 22.35 -2.52
N VAL A 27 -4.62 21.66 -2.86
CA VAL A 27 -5.55 22.08 -3.91
C VAL A 27 -6.53 23.13 -3.35
N PRO A 28 -6.68 24.31 -3.97
CA PRO A 28 -7.58 25.35 -3.51
C PRO A 28 -9.02 24.86 -3.34
N LYS A 29 -9.68 25.27 -2.25
CA LYS A 29 -11.07 24.88 -1.93
C LYS A 29 -12.09 25.22 -3.02
N ALA A 30 -11.81 26.21 -3.86
CA ALA A 30 -12.68 26.57 -4.98
C ALA A 30 -12.67 25.54 -6.13
N GLN A 31 -11.68 24.64 -6.18
CA GLN A 31 -11.49 23.66 -7.25
C GLN A 31 -11.93 22.25 -6.79
N GLU A 32 -13.19 22.11 -6.42
CA GLU A 32 -13.75 20.85 -5.89
C GLU A 32 -13.57 19.67 -6.86
N GLU A 33 -13.76 19.88 -8.16
CA GLU A 33 -13.56 18.81 -9.16
C GLU A 33 -12.11 18.33 -9.21
N LEU A 34 -11.15 19.25 -9.08
CA LEU A 34 -9.72 18.88 -9.05
C LEU A 34 -9.39 18.10 -7.79
N GLN A 35 -9.94 18.47 -6.62
CA GLN A 35 -9.76 17.73 -5.37
C GLN A 35 -10.25 16.28 -5.51
N LYS A 36 -11.44 16.08 -6.08
CA LYS A 36 -12.02 14.75 -6.32
C LYS A 36 -11.19 13.95 -7.32
N ALA A 37 -10.76 14.58 -8.42
CA ALA A 37 -9.95 13.92 -9.43
C ALA A 37 -8.59 13.46 -8.85
N VAL A 38 -7.92 14.32 -8.07
CA VAL A 38 -6.67 13.95 -7.39
C VAL A 38 -6.89 12.80 -6.42
N ALA A 39 -7.91 12.87 -5.55
CA ALA A 39 -8.22 11.79 -4.62
C ALA A 39 -8.47 10.45 -5.33
N LEU A 40 -9.26 10.48 -6.41
CA LEU A 40 -9.58 9.30 -7.22
C LEU A 40 -8.33 8.71 -7.88
N VAL A 41 -7.44 9.54 -8.43
CA VAL A 41 -6.19 9.07 -9.03
C VAL A 41 -5.33 8.33 -8.02
N PHE A 42 -5.14 8.87 -6.80
CA PHE A 42 -4.37 8.19 -5.77
C PHE A 42 -5.04 6.90 -5.29
N ALA A 43 -6.38 6.87 -5.16
CA ALA A 43 -7.12 5.66 -4.82
C ALA A 43 -6.96 4.58 -5.89
N LEU A 44 -7.14 4.93 -7.18
CA LEU A 44 -6.97 4.01 -8.30
C LEU A 44 -5.55 3.49 -8.44
N VAL A 45 -4.53 4.33 -8.24
CA VAL A 45 -3.13 3.87 -8.26
C VAL A 45 -2.86 2.91 -7.09
N THR A 46 -3.37 3.21 -5.90
CA THR A 46 -3.24 2.32 -4.73
C THR A 46 -3.92 0.98 -4.97
N PHE A 47 -5.13 0.98 -5.54
CA PHE A 47 -5.83 -0.23 -5.95
C PHE A 47 -5.05 -1.01 -7.02
N GLY A 48 -4.57 -0.34 -8.07
CA GLY A 48 -3.73 -0.95 -9.10
C GLY A 48 -2.48 -1.64 -8.54
N LEU A 49 -1.82 -1.03 -7.54
CA LEU A 49 -0.68 -1.64 -6.85
C LEU A 49 -1.09 -2.90 -6.06
N SER A 50 -2.27 -2.91 -5.42
CA SER A 50 -2.78 -4.11 -4.73
C SER A 50 -3.10 -5.25 -5.69
N ILE A 51 -3.55 -4.95 -6.91
CA ILE A 51 -3.75 -5.97 -7.96
C ILE A 51 -2.41 -6.52 -8.45
N VAL A 52 -1.41 -5.66 -8.66
CA VAL A 52 -0.05 -6.09 -9.02
C VAL A 52 0.56 -6.99 -7.93
N LEU A 53 0.29 -6.68 -6.66
CA LEU A 53 0.67 -7.53 -5.53
C LEU A 53 0.00 -8.91 -5.62
N ALA A 54 -1.32 -8.96 -5.86
CA ALA A 54 -2.06 -10.22 -5.99
C ALA A 54 -1.60 -11.08 -7.18
N ILE A 55 -1.25 -10.46 -8.31
CA ILE A 55 -0.74 -11.19 -9.49
C ILE A 55 0.64 -11.80 -9.21
N GLN A 56 1.49 -11.11 -8.45
CA GLN A 56 2.85 -11.58 -8.15
C GLN A 56 2.93 -12.54 -6.95
N PHE A 57 1.88 -12.64 -6.14
CA PHE A 57 1.87 -13.50 -4.97
C PHE A 57 2.04 -14.99 -5.32
N GLU A 58 2.94 -15.67 -4.63
CA GLU A 58 3.17 -17.11 -4.81
C GLU A 58 2.16 -17.91 -3.98
N TYR A 59 1.02 -18.25 -4.58
CA TYR A 59 -0.06 -18.96 -3.91
C TYR A 59 0.33 -20.37 -3.41
N GLY A 60 1.33 -21.00 -4.03
CA GLY A 60 1.85 -22.31 -3.61
C GLY A 60 2.66 -22.28 -2.30
N ALA A 61 3.05 -21.08 -1.84
CA ALA A 61 3.78 -20.86 -0.59
C ALA A 61 3.04 -19.85 0.31
N SER A 62 1.70 -19.90 0.30
CA SER A 62 0.83 -18.94 0.99
C SER A 62 0.97 -18.92 2.52
N GLU A 63 1.55 -19.98 3.10
CA GLU A 63 1.90 -20.08 4.52
C GLU A 63 3.12 -19.24 4.91
N LYS A 64 3.88 -18.74 3.94
CA LYS A 64 5.03 -17.85 4.17
C LYS A 64 4.63 -16.39 4.01
N ILE A 65 5.27 -15.54 4.79
CA ILE A 65 5.20 -14.09 4.60
C ILE A 65 6.02 -13.71 3.36
N GLN A 66 5.37 -13.05 2.41
CA GLN A 66 5.94 -12.58 1.14
C GLN A 66 5.97 -11.05 1.09
N PHE A 67 6.80 -10.50 0.20
CA PHE A 67 6.97 -9.06 -0.03
C PHE A 67 7.28 -8.24 1.25
N GLY A 68 7.85 -8.91 2.26
CA GLY A 68 8.05 -8.32 3.58
C GLY A 68 9.30 -7.46 3.68
N THR A 69 9.27 -6.52 4.62
CA THR A 69 10.45 -5.77 5.07
C THR A 69 10.47 -5.77 6.59
N SER A 70 11.66 -5.91 7.16
CA SER A 70 11.89 -5.75 8.60
C SER A 70 12.97 -4.71 8.79
N ARG A 71 12.64 -3.65 9.52
CA ARG A 71 13.59 -2.58 9.86
C ARG A 71 13.50 -2.27 11.34
N GLU A 72 14.65 -2.04 11.95
CA GLU A 72 14.72 -1.57 13.32
C GLU A 72 14.02 -0.21 13.45
N TRP A 73 13.06 -0.13 14.37
CA TRP A 73 12.36 1.11 14.69
C TRP A 73 12.94 1.71 15.96
N ILE A 74 12.91 0.97 17.07
CA ILE A 74 13.36 1.45 18.39
C ILE A 74 14.32 0.42 18.99
N SER A 75 15.62 0.70 18.83
CA SER A 75 16.71 -0.16 19.29
C SER A 75 16.67 -0.43 20.80
N ALA A 76 16.34 0.61 21.59
CA ALA A 76 16.32 0.54 23.05
C ALA A 76 15.38 -0.53 23.62
N ILE A 77 14.36 -0.93 22.88
CA ILE A 77 13.37 -1.95 23.29
C ILE A 77 13.34 -3.15 22.33
N GLY A 78 14.26 -3.22 21.36
CA GLY A 78 14.28 -4.27 20.34
C GLY A 78 13.04 -4.28 19.43
N SER A 79 12.42 -3.12 19.18
CA SER A 79 11.22 -3.02 18.34
C SER A 79 11.57 -2.84 16.87
N ASN A 80 10.89 -3.62 16.01
CA ASN A 80 11.05 -3.61 14.56
C ASN A 80 9.73 -3.28 13.85
N TYR A 81 9.81 -2.49 12.78
CA TYR A 81 8.78 -2.41 11.78
C TYR A 81 8.90 -3.61 10.85
N THR A 82 8.14 -4.67 11.15
CA THR A 82 8.03 -5.84 10.30
C THR A 82 6.66 -5.83 9.64
N VAL A 83 6.66 -5.72 8.32
CA VAL A 83 5.44 -5.78 7.49
C VAL A 83 5.65 -6.80 6.38
N GLY A 84 4.59 -7.47 5.97
CA GLY A 84 4.60 -8.43 4.87
C GLY A 84 3.19 -8.96 4.62
N VAL A 85 3.04 -9.85 3.66
CA VAL A 85 1.75 -10.35 3.20
C VAL A 85 1.74 -11.87 3.20
N ASP A 86 0.71 -12.44 3.80
CA ASP A 86 0.35 -13.86 3.76
C ASP A 86 -0.92 -14.09 2.91
N GLY A 87 -1.34 -15.35 2.80
CA GLY A 87 -2.55 -15.72 2.04
C GLY A 87 -3.85 -15.10 2.57
N ILE A 88 -3.92 -14.68 3.84
CA ILE A 88 -5.13 -14.10 4.46
C ILE A 88 -5.17 -12.58 4.27
N SER A 89 -4.04 -11.91 4.49
CA SER A 89 -3.91 -10.46 4.34
C SER A 89 -4.00 -10.02 2.89
N LEU A 90 -3.58 -10.85 1.92
CA LEU A 90 -3.68 -10.52 0.50
C LEU A 90 -5.10 -10.12 0.05
N PRO A 91 -6.15 -10.94 0.21
CA PRO A 91 -7.51 -10.55 -0.17
C PRO A 91 -8.03 -9.37 0.65
N LEU A 92 -7.62 -9.22 1.92
CA LEU A 92 -8.00 -8.08 2.75
C LEU A 92 -7.40 -6.76 2.24
N ILE A 93 -6.14 -6.77 1.79
CA ILE A 93 -5.50 -5.61 1.20
C ILE A 93 -6.23 -5.21 -0.08
N VAL A 94 -6.48 -6.16 -0.99
CA VAL A 94 -7.21 -5.90 -2.25
C VAL A 94 -8.62 -5.38 -2.00
N LEU A 95 -9.33 -5.95 -1.02
CA LEU A 95 -10.67 -5.49 -0.63
C LEU A 95 -10.63 -4.07 -0.06
N SER A 96 -9.68 -3.79 0.83
CA SER A 96 -9.55 -2.47 1.47
C SER A 96 -9.26 -1.38 0.43
N THR A 97 -8.36 -1.64 -0.51
CA THR A 97 -8.02 -0.69 -1.58
C THR A 97 -9.16 -0.55 -2.58
N PHE A 98 -9.93 -1.62 -2.85
CA PHE A 98 -11.11 -1.57 -3.70
C PHE A 98 -12.22 -0.69 -3.12
N ILE A 99 -12.53 -0.83 -1.81
CA ILE A 99 -13.57 -0.02 -1.15
C ILE A 99 -13.16 1.46 -1.02
N THR A 100 -11.85 1.74 -1.08
CA THR A 100 -11.34 3.13 -1.03
C THR A 100 -11.58 3.88 -2.34
N VAL A 101 -11.69 3.18 -3.47
CA VAL A 101 -12.01 3.75 -4.79
C VAL A 101 -13.49 4.06 -4.87
#